data_AF-A0A9P7W534-F1
#
_entry.id   AF-A0A9P7W534-F1
#
_cell.length_a   1.000
_cell.length_b   1.000
_cell.length_c   1.000
_cell.angle_alpha   90.00
_cell.angle_beta   90.00
_cell.angle_gamma   90.00
#
_symmetry.space_group_name_H-M   'P 1'
#
loop_
_entity.id
_entity.type
_entity.pdbx_description
1 polymer ?
#
loop_
_entity_poly.entity_id
_entity_poly.type
_entity_poly.pdbx_seq_one_letter_code
_entity_poly.pdbx_strand_id
1 'polypeptide(L)'
;IVCSPFIAISAYEREHGIPDNYLNCSIVERGHQGAWQKFERGELSLMPFYEAFSRDLSDTENGNKWYEDYCRRRNIACPPLPKQLNVDGRELFGAMMRLSAEYDPHIIEAIRRIRAVGRHKIIALTNNYARSGADSQIPPSELKFLGWDEGGATPKRLQSLFDDFCDSSVMGMRKPEPDFYLLACERNDLDPREAIFLDDIGMNLKAAKKLGMETIRECL
;
A
#
# COMPACT_ATOMS: atom_id res chain seq x y z
N ILE A 1 2.14 5.32 -8.72
CA ILE A 1 3.57 4.96 -8.92
C ILE A 1 3.80 3.45 -9.03
N VAL A 2 3.24 2.62 -8.15
CA VAL A 2 3.50 1.16 -8.13
C VAL A 2 2.28 0.37 -8.59
N CYS A 3 2.51 -0.79 -9.23
CA CYS A 3 1.43 -1.69 -9.64
C CYS A 3 0.55 -2.10 -8.45
N SER A 4 -0.75 -2.21 -8.69
CA SER A 4 -1.71 -2.50 -7.62
C SER A 4 -1.41 -3.86 -6.96
N PRO A 5 -1.31 -3.93 -5.62
CA PRO A 5 -1.07 -5.19 -4.92
C PRO A 5 -2.20 -6.21 -5.16
N PHE A 6 -3.37 -5.76 -5.64
CA PHE A 6 -4.48 -6.63 -6.01
C PHE A 6 -4.17 -7.57 -7.18
N ILE A 7 -3.23 -7.21 -8.06
CA ILE A 7 -2.81 -8.10 -9.17
C ILE A 7 -2.16 -9.38 -8.60
N ALA A 8 -1.35 -9.24 -7.54
CA ALA A 8 -0.72 -10.36 -6.88
C ALA A 8 -1.74 -11.28 -6.22
N ILE A 9 -2.77 -10.71 -5.58
CA ILE A 9 -3.86 -11.47 -4.97
C ILE A 9 -4.60 -12.29 -6.03
N SER A 10 -5.00 -11.67 -7.13
CA SER A 10 -5.67 -12.40 -8.22
C SER A 10 -4.80 -13.48 -8.86
N ALA A 11 -3.47 -13.27 -8.94
CA ALA A 11 -2.55 -14.30 -9.41
C ALA A 11 -2.47 -15.49 -8.44
N TYR A 12 -2.34 -15.20 -7.14
CA TYR A 12 -2.32 -16.21 -6.08
C TYR A 12 -3.63 -17.01 -6.05
N GLU A 13 -4.78 -16.34 -6.18
CA GLU A 13 -6.09 -16.97 -6.23
C GLU A 13 -6.17 -17.98 -7.37
N ARG A 14 -5.75 -17.60 -8.58
CA ARG A 14 -5.73 -18.50 -9.74
C ARG A 14 -4.82 -19.70 -9.54
N GLU A 15 -3.62 -19.50 -9.01
CA GLU A 15 -2.65 -20.58 -8.77
C GLU A 15 -3.17 -21.60 -7.76
N HIS A 16 -3.94 -21.16 -6.76
CA HIS A 16 -4.47 -22.00 -5.70
C HIS A 16 -5.91 -22.48 -5.92
N GLY A 17 -6.50 -22.19 -7.09
CA GLY A 17 -7.88 -22.57 -7.43
C GLY A 17 -8.94 -21.89 -6.55
N ILE A 18 -8.62 -20.70 -6.03
CA ILE A 18 -9.51 -19.88 -5.22
C ILE A 18 -10.38 -19.02 -6.16
N PRO A 19 -11.68 -18.81 -5.87
CA PRO A 19 -12.51 -17.93 -6.68
C PRO A 19 -11.91 -16.52 -6.80
N ASP A 20 -12.05 -15.92 -7.98
CA ASP A 20 -11.54 -14.57 -8.24
C ASP A 20 -12.12 -13.56 -7.26
N ASN A 21 -11.26 -12.72 -6.69
CA ASN A 21 -11.57 -11.69 -5.70
C ASN A 21 -12.01 -12.22 -4.31
N TYR A 22 -11.91 -13.52 -4.04
CA TYR A 22 -12.30 -14.11 -2.76
C TYR A 22 -11.45 -13.62 -1.57
N LEU A 23 -10.13 -13.60 -1.72
CA LEU A 23 -9.22 -13.15 -0.67
C LEU A 23 -9.41 -11.65 -0.42
N ASN A 24 -9.62 -10.86 -1.47
CA ASN A 24 -9.96 -9.44 -1.34
C ASN A 24 -11.23 -9.21 -0.53
N CYS A 25 -12.29 -9.99 -0.77
CA CYS A 25 -13.50 -9.92 0.04
C CYS A 25 -13.19 -10.17 1.52
N SER A 26 -12.35 -11.18 1.83
CA SER A 26 -11.93 -11.45 3.22
C SER A 26 -11.13 -10.30 3.84
N ILE A 27 -10.20 -9.70 3.09
CA ILE A 27 -9.41 -8.55 3.56
C ILE A 27 -10.31 -7.35 3.86
N VAL A 28 -11.26 -7.05 2.98
CA VAL A 28 -12.13 -5.87 3.10
C VAL A 28 -13.15 -6.04 4.23
N GLU A 29 -13.86 -7.17 4.29
CA GLU A 29 -14.99 -7.36 5.20
C GLU A 29 -14.55 -7.58 6.66
N ARG A 30 -13.32 -8.04 6.91
CA ARG A 30 -12.73 -8.05 8.26
C ARG A 30 -12.58 -6.67 8.87
N GLY A 31 -12.42 -5.64 8.03
CA GLY A 31 -12.30 -4.25 8.44
C GLY A 31 -11.19 -4.03 9.47
N HIS A 32 -11.42 -3.13 10.42
CA HIS A 32 -10.42 -2.68 11.39
C HIS A 32 -9.80 -3.80 12.26
N GLN A 33 -10.45 -4.96 12.39
CA GLN A 33 -9.96 -6.09 13.17
C GLN A 33 -9.05 -7.04 12.38
N GLY A 34 -9.01 -6.94 11.06
CA GLY A 34 -8.20 -7.81 10.20
C GLY A 34 -6.70 -7.58 10.37
N ALA A 35 -5.92 -8.65 10.16
CA ALA A 35 -4.47 -8.62 10.22
C ALA A 35 -3.87 -7.56 9.29
N TRP A 36 -4.40 -7.44 8.07
CA TRP A 36 -4.00 -6.41 7.09
C TRP A 36 -4.12 -5.00 7.67
N GLN A 37 -5.29 -4.65 8.19
CA GLN A 37 -5.55 -3.30 8.71
C GLN A 37 -4.77 -3.02 9.99
N LYS A 38 -4.54 -4.04 10.84
CA LYS A 38 -3.69 -3.91 12.03
C LYS A 38 -2.22 -3.67 11.64
N PHE A 39 -1.72 -4.38 10.62
CA PHE A 39 -0.38 -4.17 10.07
C PHE A 39 -0.23 -2.77 9.45
N GLU A 40 -1.21 -2.31 8.65
CA GLU A 40 -1.22 -0.95 8.10
C GLU A 40 -1.22 0.15 9.18
N ARG A 41 -1.73 -0.13 10.37
CA ARG A 41 -1.72 0.80 11.52
C ARG A 41 -0.49 0.66 12.40
N GLY A 42 0.41 -0.27 12.12
CA GLY A 42 1.59 -0.54 12.96
C GLY A 42 1.27 -1.26 14.26
N GLU A 43 0.08 -1.85 14.39
CA GLU A 43 -0.33 -2.63 15.56
C GLU A 43 0.24 -4.06 15.53
N LEU A 44 0.66 -4.53 14.34
CA LEU A 44 1.35 -5.80 14.13
C LEU A 44 2.68 -5.53 13.44
N SER A 45 3.74 -6.18 13.92
CA SER A 45 5.02 -6.27 13.19
C SER A 45 4.95 -7.35 12.12
N LEU A 46 5.93 -7.38 11.21
CA LEU A 46 5.90 -8.22 10.01
C LEU A 46 5.74 -9.73 10.31
N MET A 47 6.51 -10.28 11.26
CA MET A 47 6.50 -11.73 11.52
C MET A 47 5.16 -12.20 12.11
N PRO A 48 4.60 -11.56 13.17
CA PRO A 48 3.24 -11.86 13.64
C PRO A 48 2.15 -11.58 12.60
N PHE A 49 2.38 -10.59 11.72
CA PHE A 49 1.45 -10.30 10.64
C PHE A 49 1.29 -11.48 9.69
N TYR A 50 2.37 -12.16 9.28
CA TYR A 50 2.26 -13.33 8.40
C TYR A 50 1.35 -14.41 8.97
N GLU A 51 1.54 -14.78 10.24
CA GLU A 51 0.71 -15.79 10.89
C GLU A 51 -0.76 -15.35 10.99
N ALA A 52 -0.98 -14.09 11.37
CA ALA A 52 -2.33 -13.53 11.48
C ALA A 52 -3.02 -13.43 10.12
N PHE A 53 -2.30 -13.03 9.08
CA PHE A 53 -2.79 -12.87 7.71
C PHE A 53 -3.12 -14.23 7.08
N SER A 54 -2.24 -15.23 7.23
CA SER A 54 -2.52 -16.62 6.83
C SER A 54 -3.80 -17.15 7.46
N ARG A 55 -3.97 -16.95 8.78
CA ARG A 55 -5.17 -17.38 9.51
C ARG A 55 -6.42 -16.68 9.02
N ASP A 56 -6.37 -15.36 8.87
CA ASP A 56 -7.50 -14.55 8.42
C ASP A 56 -7.96 -14.93 7.01
N LEU A 57 -7.02 -15.24 6.11
CA LEU A 57 -7.32 -15.62 4.74
C LEU A 57 -7.71 -17.10 4.57
N SER A 58 -7.37 -17.94 5.55
CA SER A 58 -7.73 -19.37 5.56
C SER A 58 -9.11 -19.66 6.16
N ASP A 59 -9.75 -18.66 6.78
CA ASP A 59 -11.10 -18.75 7.34
C ASP A 59 -12.16 -18.82 6.24
N THR A 60 -12.54 -20.05 5.91
CA THR A 60 -13.60 -20.34 4.94
C THR A 60 -15.00 -20.10 5.48
N GLU A 61 -15.20 -20.04 6.81
CA GLU A 61 -16.53 -19.84 7.37
C GLU A 61 -17.01 -18.41 7.09
N ASN A 62 -16.21 -17.42 7.45
CA ASN A 62 -16.55 -16.03 7.17
C ASN A 62 -16.26 -15.65 5.72
N GLY A 63 -15.14 -16.13 5.16
CA GLY A 63 -14.76 -15.87 3.78
C GLY A 63 -15.86 -16.27 2.78
N ASN A 64 -16.47 -17.44 2.94
CA ASN A 64 -17.54 -17.90 2.06
C ASN A 64 -18.79 -17.00 2.18
N LYS A 65 -19.21 -16.65 3.40
CA LYS A 65 -20.37 -15.76 3.62
C LYS A 65 -20.17 -14.39 2.94
N TRP A 66 -18.99 -13.80 3.14
CA TRP A 66 -18.62 -12.51 2.54
C TRP A 66 -18.55 -12.57 1.02
N TYR A 67 -18.04 -13.67 0.47
CA TYR A 67 -17.97 -13.85 -0.97
C TYR A 67 -19.35 -14.08 -1.61
N GLU A 68 -20.24 -14.84 -0.97
CA GLU A 68 -21.63 -14.99 -1.42
C GLU A 68 -22.35 -13.63 -1.46
N ASP A 69 -22.16 -12.81 -0.41
CA ASP A 69 -22.70 -11.46 -0.34
C ASP A 69 -22.09 -10.54 -1.42
N TYR A 70 -20.80 -10.68 -1.72
CA TYR A 70 -20.15 -10.02 -2.86
C TYR A 70 -20.79 -10.45 -4.18
N CYS A 71 -20.96 -11.74 -4.44
CA CYS A 71 -21.59 -12.27 -5.65
C CYS A 71 -23.01 -11.72 -5.81
N ARG A 72 -23.79 -11.71 -4.72
CA ARG A 72 -25.16 -11.17 -4.70
C ARG A 72 -25.19 -9.68 -5.02
N ARG A 73 -24.33 -8.87 -4.38
CA ARG A 73 -24.24 -7.42 -4.63
C ARG A 73 -23.80 -7.09 -6.05
N ARG A 74 -22.94 -7.91 -6.65
CA ARG A 74 -22.43 -7.74 -8.01
C ARG A 74 -23.30 -8.39 -9.09
N ASN A 75 -24.35 -9.11 -8.68
CA ASN A 75 -25.22 -9.88 -9.56
C ASN A 75 -24.45 -10.87 -10.46
N ILE A 76 -23.49 -11.59 -9.86
CA ILE A 76 -22.70 -12.63 -10.53
C ILE A 76 -23.04 -14.01 -9.94
N ALA A 77 -22.89 -15.05 -10.75
CA ALA A 77 -23.08 -16.41 -10.30
C ALA A 77 -22.00 -16.77 -9.27
N CYS A 78 -22.41 -17.30 -8.11
CA CYS A 78 -21.48 -17.75 -7.08
C CYS A 78 -20.88 -19.11 -7.51
N PRO A 79 -19.57 -19.22 -7.73
CA PRO A 79 -18.90 -20.48 -8.02
C PRO A 79 -18.89 -21.40 -6.78
N PRO A 80 -18.51 -22.68 -6.93
CA PRO A 80 -18.25 -23.55 -5.79
C PRO A 80 -17.20 -22.94 -4.86
N LEU A 81 -17.52 -22.87 -3.58
CA LEU A 81 -16.67 -22.23 -2.57
C LEU A 81 -15.79 -23.24 -1.84
N PRO A 82 -14.58 -22.83 -1.41
CA PRO A 82 -13.66 -23.73 -0.75
C PRO A 82 -14.20 -24.17 0.62
N LYS A 83 -14.04 -25.47 0.91
CA LYS A 83 -14.37 -26.04 2.23
C LYS A 83 -13.24 -25.87 3.24
N GLN A 84 -12.01 -25.78 2.74
CA GLN A 84 -10.81 -25.54 3.51
C GLN A 84 -9.85 -24.74 2.65
N LEU A 85 -9.11 -23.83 3.27
CA LEU A 85 -8.02 -23.09 2.65
C LEU A 85 -6.81 -23.15 3.59
N ASN A 86 -5.63 -23.08 3.00
CA ASN A 86 -4.37 -22.88 3.71
C ASN A 86 -3.58 -21.83 2.94
N VAL A 87 -3.88 -20.57 3.19
CA VAL A 87 -3.23 -19.45 2.53
C VAL A 87 -1.89 -19.19 3.21
N ASP A 88 -0.81 -19.19 2.42
CA ASP A 88 0.50 -18.73 2.87
C ASP A 88 0.54 -17.20 2.80
N GLY A 89 0.24 -16.56 3.91
CA GLY A 89 0.25 -15.11 4.05
C GLY A 89 1.63 -14.48 3.82
N ARG A 90 2.73 -15.21 4.09
CA ARG A 90 4.09 -14.74 3.80
C ARG A 90 4.33 -14.73 2.29
N GLU A 91 3.96 -15.81 1.61
CA GLU A 91 4.12 -15.87 0.15
C GLU A 91 3.22 -14.88 -0.57
N LEU A 92 1.96 -14.79 -0.18
CA LEU A 92 1.02 -13.83 -0.76
C LEU A 92 1.51 -12.38 -0.55
N PHE A 93 1.87 -12.01 0.68
CA PHE A 93 2.39 -10.67 0.95
C PHE A 93 3.70 -10.41 0.21
N GLY A 94 4.61 -11.38 0.17
CA GLY A 94 5.85 -11.26 -0.58
C GLY A 94 5.61 -11.05 -2.08
N ALA A 95 4.66 -11.78 -2.67
CA ALA A 95 4.26 -11.58 -4.06
C ALA A 95 3.68 -10.18 -4.30
N MET A 96 2.83 -9.69 -3.37
CA MET A 96 2.30 -8.32 -3.42
C MET A 96 3.42 -7.28 -3.42
N MET A 97 4.42 -7.43 -2.55
CA MET A 97 5.54 -6.49 -2.44
C MET A 97 6.49 -6.54 -3.63
N ARG A 98 6.76 -7.73 -4.17
CA ARG A 98 7.62 -7.89 -5.34
C ARG A 98 6.96 -7.37 -6.61
N LEU A 99 5.66 -7.59 -6.79
CA LEU A 99 4.91 -7.10 -7.96
C LEU A 99 4.67 -5.59 -7.90
N SER A 100 4.50 -5.03 -6.69
CA SER A 100 4.44 -3.58 -6.53
C SER A 100 5.79 -2.91 -6.75
N ALA A 101 6.91 -3.62 -6.85
CA ALA A 101 8.20 -3.01 -7.15
C ALA A 101 8.33 -2.49 -8.61
N GLU A 102 7.42 -2.87 -9.51
CA GLU A 102 7.38 -2.34 -10.87
C GLU A 102 6.72 -0.96 -10.92
N TYR A 103 7.51 0.04 -11.31
CA TYR A 103 7.10 1.44 -11.37
C TYR A 103 6.37 1.77 -12.67
N ASP A 104 5.34 2.62 -12.57
CA ASP A 104 4.67 3.21 -13.72
C ASP A 104 5.68 4.02 -14.56
N PRO A 105 5.95 3.61 -15.82
CA PRO A 105 6.95 4.27 -16.65
C PRO A 105 6.60 5.72 -16.99
N HIS A 106 5.30 6.05 -17.05
CA HIS A 106 4.83 7.41 -17.33
C HIS A 106 5.09 8.34 -16.15
N ILE A 107 4.86 7.89 -14.92
CA ILE A 107 5.16 8.68 -13.72
C ILE A 107 6.66 8.89 -13.56
N ILE A 108 7.48 7.85 -13.78
CA ILE A 108 8.93 7.96 -13.73
C ILE A 108 9.45 8.97 -14.77
N GLU A 109 8.91 8.92 -16.00
CA GLU A 109 9.27 9.86 -17.05
C GLU A 109 8.82 11.29 -16.73
N ALA A 110 7.62 11.47 -16.15
CA ALA A 110 7.14 12.78 -15.71
C ALA A 110 8.06 13.38 -14.64
N ILE A 111 8.43 12.60 -13.62
CA ILE A 111 9.40 13.02 -12.59
C ILE A 111 10.71 13.44 -13.23
N ARG A 112 11.28 12.63 -14.13
CA ARG A 112 12.53 12.96 -14.84
C ARG A 112 12.43 14.27 -15.60
N ARG A 113 11.34 14.52 -16.32
CA ARG A 113 11.11 15.77 -17.07
C ARG A 113 11.01 16.97 -16.15
N ILE A 114 10.27 16.87 -15.05
CA ILE A 114 10.13 17.96 -14.07
C ILE A 114 11.49 18.29 -13.45
N ARG A 115 12.30 17.28 -13.08
CA ARG A 115 13.66 17.48 -12.57
C ARG A 115 14.57 18.16 -13.59
N ALA A 116 14.51 17.75 -14.86
CA ALA A 116 15.36 18.30 -15.92
C ALA A 116 15.16 19.81 -16.14
N VAL A 117 13.99 20.35 -15.78
CA VAL A 117 13.73 21.80 -15.82
C VAL A 117 14.49 22.55 -14.72
N GLY A 118 14.79 21.90 -13.60
CA GLY A 118 15.60 22.47 -12.51
C GLY A 118 14.92 23.59 -11.70
N ARG A 119 13.59 23.71 -11.79
CA ARG A 119 12.81 24.79 -11.14
C ARG A 119 11.89 24.31 -10.02
N HIS A 120 11.72 23.01 -9.86
CA HIS A 120 10.79 22.42 -8.91
C HIS A 120 11.52 21.44 -7.99
N LYS A 121 11.17 21.43 -6.71
CA LYS A 121 11.48 20.33 -5.81
C LYS A 121 10.43 19.24 -5.98
N ILE A 122 10.84 17.99 -5.99
CA ILE A 122 9.93 16.84 -6.07
C ILE A 122 10.04 16.06 -4.78
N ILE A 123 8.96 16.04 -4.00
CA ILE A 123 8.91 15.41 -2.69
C ILE A 123 7.91 14.26 -2.73
N ALA A 124 8.32 13.10 -2.24
CA ALA A 124 7.40 11.99 -2.03
C ALA A 124 6.73 12.11 -0.65
N LEU A 125 5.40 12.09 -0.62
CA LEU A 125 4.62 12.02 0.62
C LEU A 125 3.81 10.72 0.61
N THR A 126 4.31 9.71 1.33
CA THR A 126 3.75 8.36 1.29
C THR A 126 3.23 7.91 2.64
N ASN A 127 2.08 7.22 2.61
CA ASN A 127 1.67 6.38 3.73
C ASN A 127 2.36 5.03 3.52
N ASN A 128 3.35 4.71 4.34
CA ASN A 128 4.05 3.43 4.33
C ASN A 128 3.73 2.64 5.60
N TYR A 129 3.99 1.34 5.56
CA TYR A 129 3.81 0.46 6.70
C TYR A 129 4.70 0.91 7.86
N ALA A 130 4.09 1.15 9.02
CA ALA A 130 4.80 1.62 10.20
C ALA A 130 5.93 0.64 10.55
N ARG A 131 7.18 1.12 10.51
CA ARG A 131 8.33 0.44 11.12
C ARG A 131 8.14 0.52 12.62
N SER A 132 7.46 -0.46 13.18
CA SER A 132 7.44 -0.67 14.62
C SER A 132 8.89 -0.90 15.10
N GLY A 133 9.20 -0.61 16.36
CA GLY A 133 10.55 -0.88 16.90
C GLY A 133 11.01 -2.34 16.72
N ALA A 134 10.06 -3.28 16.58
CA ALA A 134 10.29 -4.68 16.28
C ALA A 134 10.78 -4.95 14.84
N ASP A 135 10.52 -4.06 13.87
CA ASP A 135 10.97 -4.19 12.49
C ASP A 135 12.48 -3.90 12.32
N SER A 136 13.13 -3.40 13.38
CA SER A 136 14.60 -3.32 13.47
C SER A 136 15.28 -4.71 13.48
N GLN A 137 14.50 -5.80 13.56
CA GLN A 137 14.96 -7.18 13.59
C GLN A 137 14.51 -8.02 12.38
N ILE A 138 14.00 -7.41 11.30
CA ILE A 138 13.68 -8.20 10.09
C ILE A 138 14.97 -8.83 9.55
N PRO A 139 15.05 -10.16 9.42
CA PRO A 139 16.26 -10.82 8.94
C PRO A 139 16.62 -10.36 7.52
N PRO A 140 17.91 -10.23 7.16
CA PRO A 140 18.32 -9.86 5.80
C PRO A 140 17.75 -10.77 4.71
N SER A 141 17.56 -12.07 5.01
CA SER A 141 16.91 -13.01 4.10
C SER A 141 15.45 -12.65 3.83
N GLU A 142 14.75 -12.11 4.83
CA GLU A 142 13.35 -11.69 4.71
C GLU A 142 13.24 -10.39 3.92
N LEU A 143 14.16 -9.44 4.16
CA LEU A 143 14.25 -8.23 3.34
C LEU A 143 14.47 -8.57 1.87
N LYS A 144 15.39 -9.49 1.57
CA LYS A 144 15.63 -9.96 0.20
C LYS A 144 14.40 -10.65 -0.40
N PHE A 145 13.69 -11.46 0.38
CA PHE A 145 12.46 -12.12 -0.06
C PHE A 145 11.36 -11.12 -0.45
N LEU A 146 11.24 -10.02 0.29
CA LEU A 146 10.29 -8.95 0.02
C LEU A 146 10.73 -7.99 -1.11
N GLY A 147 11.98 -8.08 -1.58
CA GLY A 147 12.57 -7.09 -2.49
C GLY A 147 12.90 -5.75 -1.80
N TRP A 148 13.09 -5.78 -0.47
CA TRP A 148 13.36 -4.64 0.40
C TRP A 148 14.83 -4.52 0.82
N ASP A 149 15.70 -5.34 0.26
CA ASP A 149 17.14 -5.38 0.54
C ASP A 149 17.88 -4.09 0.13
N GLU A 150 17.31 -3.31 -0.80
CA GLU A 150 17.83 -2.02 -1.22
C GLU A 150 17.15 -0.81 -0.54
N GLY A 151 16.75 -0.90 0.73
CA GLY A 151 16.32 0.29 1.49
C GLY A 151 14.95 0.21 2.17
N GLY A 152 14.35 -0.98 2.28
CA GLY A 152 13.03 -1.18 2.88
C GLY A 152 11.92 -1.23 1.83
N ALA A 153 10.66 -1.03 2.28
CA ALA A 153 9.48 -1.03 1.42
C ALA A 153 9.53 -0.03 0.26
N THR A 154 10.37 1.00 0.40
CA THR A 154 10.68 1.95 -0.66
C THR A 154 12.13 1.75 -1.12
N PRO A 155 12.38 1.22 -2.32
CA PRO A 155 13.74 1.01 -2.81
C PRO A 155 14.52 2.32 -2.95
N LYS A 156 15.83 2.30 -2.67
CA LYS A 156 16.73 3.47 -2.78
C LYS A 156 16.70 4.12 -4.16
N ARG A 157 16.53 3.32 -5.22
CA ARG A 157 16.42 3.81 -6.59
C ARG A 157 15.18 4.68 -6.81
N LEU A 158 14.10 4.43 -6.09
CA LEU A 158 12.91 5.30 -6.11
C LEU A 158 13.16 6.55 -5.28
N GLN A 159 13.74 6.39 -4.07
CA GLN A 159 14.05 7.53 -3.19
C GLN A 159 14.94 8.56 -3.90
N SER A 160 15.90 8.12 -4.71
CA SER A 160 16.81 9.02 -5.46
C SER A 160 16.13 9.83 -6.58
N LEU A 161 14.88 9.53 -6.93
CA LEU A 161 14.10 10.35 -7.86
C LEU A 161 13.49 11.59 -7.19
N PHE A 162 13.46 11.62 -5.86
CA PHE A 162 12.89 12.70 -5.06
C PHE A 162 13.99 13.46 -4.35
N ASP A 163 13.75 14.75 -4.11
CA ASP A 163 14.64 15.61 -3.33
C ASP A 163 14.46 15.39 -1.83
N ASP A 164 13.26 14.95 -1.41
CA ASP A 164 12.97 14.48 -0.06
C ASP A 164 11.89 13.39 -0.07
N PHE A 165 11.91 12.55 0.97
CA PHE A 165 10.98 11.45 1.14
C PHE A 165 10.35 11.51 2.54
N CYS A 166 9.09 11.94 2.59
CA CYS A 166 8.28 12.03 3.80
C CYS A 166 7.45 10.75 3.96
N ASP A 167 7.90 9.89 4.87
CA ASP A 167 7.30 8.58 5.13
C ASP A 167 6.53 8.60 6.46
N SER A 168 5.24 8.22 6.41
CA SER A 168 4.37 8.18 7.58
C SER A 168 4.91 7.31 8.71
N SER A 169 5.58 6.21 8.36
CA SER A 169 6.15 5.26 9.33
C SER A 169 7.26 5.85 10.18
N VAL A 170 8.00 6.83 9.62
CA VAL A 170 9.12 7.49 10.29
C VAL A 170 8.63 8.69 11.08
N MET A 171 7.63 9.40 10.56
CA MET A 171 7.14 10.65 11.15
C MET A 171 6.00 10.46 12.16
N GLY A 172 5.39 9.29 12.22
CA GLY A 172 4.26 9.01 13.12
C GLY A 172 2.98 9.77 12.76
N MET A 173 2.90 10.32 11.54
CA MET A 173 1.76 11.06 10.99
C MET A 173 1.38 10.44 9.66
N ARG A 174 0.14 10.61 9.20
CA ARG A 174 -0.32 10.01 7.93
C ARG A 174 -1.28 10.89 7.15
N LYS A 175 -1.34 10.73 5.83
CA LYS A 175 -2.43 11.31 5.04
C LYS A 175 -3.75 10.65 5.48
N PRO A 176 -4.86 11.41 5.68
CA PRO A 176 -5.07 12.82 5.31
C PRO A 176 -4.88 13.85 6.45
N GLU A 177 -4.12 13.55 7.50
CA GLU A 177 -3.89 14.48 8.63
C GLU A 177 -3.18 15.75 8.14
N PRO A 178 -3.72 16.96 8.40
CA PRO A 178 -3.13 18.21 7.93
C PRO A 178 -1.67 18.42 8.33
N ASP A 179 -1.32 18.01 9.56
CA ASP A 179 0.02 18.18 10.12
C ASP A 179 1.09 17.45 9.31
N PHE A 180 0.75 16.33 8.65
CA PHE A 180 1.71 15.61 7.82
C PHE A 180 2.11 16.39 6.56
N TYR A 181 1.15 17.08 5.93
CA TYR A 181 1.41 17.94 4.77
C TYR A 181 2.21 19.18 5.17
N LEU A 182 1.85 19.80 6.31
CA LEU A 182 2.52 20.99 6.81
C LEU A 182 3.97 20.69 7.22
N LEU A 183 4.21 19.57 7.90
CA LEU A 183 5.56 19.12 8.25
C LEU A 183 6.41 18.87 7.01
N ALA A 184 5.84 18.24 5.98
CA ALA A 184 6.55 18.03 4.71
C ALA A 184 6.92 19.35 4.02
N CYS A 185 6.02 20.35 4.07
CA CYS A 185 6.27 21.69 3.52
C CYS A 185 7.34 22.43 4.33
N GLU A 186 7.23 22.46 5.66
CA GLU A 186 8.19 23.11 6.56
C GLU A 186 9.60 22.53 6.40
N ARG A 187 9.72 21.19 6.41
CA ARG A 187 10.99 20.49 6.23
C ARG A 187 11.67 20.80 4.89
N ASN A 188 10.88 21.17 3.88
CA ASN A 188 11.36 21.47 2.54
C ASN A 188 11.40 22.97 2.23
N ASP A 189 11.12 23.84 3.20
CA ASP A 189 11.04 25.30 3.02
C ASP A 189 10.11 25.68 1.86
N LEU A 190 8.89 25.14 1.90
CA LEU A 190 7.84 25.35 0.89
C LEU A 190 6.59 25.95 1.52
N ASP A 191 5.98 26.92 0.83
CA ASP A 191 4.62 27.33 1.12
C ASP A 191 3.64 26.32 0.48
N PRO A 192 2.66 25.77 1.23
CA PRO A 192 1.64 24.88 0.66
C PRO A 192 0.92 25.46 -0.57
N ARG A 193 0.81 26.79 -0.69
CA ARG A 193 0.16 27.47 -1.82
C ARG A 193 0.99 27.46 -3.10
N GLU A 194 2.28 27.15 -2.99
CA GLU A 194 3.20 27.00 -4.13
C GLU A 194 3.38 25.54 -4.55
N ALA A 195 2.69 24.61 -3.86
CA ALA A 195 2.80 23.19 -4.10
C ALA A 195 1.64 22.65 -4.94
N ILE A 196 1.97 21.71 -5.84
CA ILE A 196 1.02 20.85 -6.54
C ILE A 196 1.10 19.45 -5.92
N PHE A 197 -0.02 18.94 -5.43
CA PHE A 197 -0.13 17.63 -4.79
C PHE A 197 -0.87 16.61 -5.68
N LEU A 198 -0.24 15.46 -5.90
CA LEU A 198 -0.76 14.37 -6.72
C LEU A 198 -1.08 13.16 -5.83
N ASP A 199 -2.30 12.62 -5.94
CA ASP A 199 -2.75 11.45 -5.18
C ASP A 199 -3.97 10.81 -5.89
N ASP A 200 -4.16 9.50 -5.73
CA ASP A 200 -5.29 8.74 -6.25
C ASP A 200 -6.52 8.80 -5.31
N ILE A 201 -6.27 9.01 -4.01
CA ILE A 201 -7.29 9.00 -2.96
C ILE A 201 -7.88 10.40 -2.78
N GLY A 202 -9.15 10.55 -3.14
CA GLY A 202 -9.84 11.85 -3.09
C GLY A 202 -9.90 12.52 -1.71
N MET A 203 -9.84 11.75 -0.61
CA MET A 203 -9.79 12.31 0.75
C MET A 203 -8.45 13.01 1.03
N ASN A 204 -7.33 12.46 0.52
CA ASN A 204 -6.02 13.07 0.65
C ASN A 204 -5.97 14.40 -0.12
N LEU A 205 -6.46 14.40 -1.36
CA LEU A 205 -6.55 15.61 -2.18
C LEU A 205 -7.41 16.70 -1.51
N LYS A 206 -8.53 16.33 -0.88
CA LYS A 206 -9.37 17.29 -0.14
C LYS A 206 -8.62 17.93 1.03
N ALA A 207 -7.78 17.19 1.73
CA ALA A 207 -6.96 17.72 2.82
C ALA A 207 -5.91 18.70 2.28
N ALA A 208 -5.14 18.30 1.27
CA ALA A 208 -4.15 19.15 0.60
C ALA A 208 -4.77 20.47 0.07
N LYS A 209 -5.93 20.38 -0.59
CA LYS A 209 -6.63 21.56 -1.13
C LYS A 209 -7.07 22.54 -0.04
N LYS A 210 -7.45 22.06 1.16
CA LYS A 210 -7.79 22.92 2.30
C LYS A 210 -6.58 23.70 2.82
N LEU A 211 -5.37 23.20 2.60
CA LEU A 211 -4.12 23.86 2.96
C LEU A 211 -3.64 24.86 1.90
N GLY A 212 -4.34 24.94 0.76
CA GLY A 212 -4.01 25.86 -0.33
C GLY A 212 -3.25 25.25 -1.50
N MET A 213 -2.95 23.95 -1.45
CA MET A 213 -2.25 23.25 -2.54
C MET A 213 -3.15 23.12 -3.77
N GLU A 214 -2.56 23.24 -4.95
CA GLU A 214 -3.18 22.76 -6.18
C GLU A 214 -3.17 21.23 -6.18
N THR A 215 -4.23 20.58 -6.65
CA THR A 215 -4.38 19.12 -6.55
C THR A 215 -4.70 18.50 -7.90
N ILE A 216 -3.97 17.43 -8.23
CA ILE A 216 -4.20 16.62 -9.43
C ILE A 216 -4.56 15.21 -8.96
N ARG A 217 -5.68 14.68 -9.46
CA ARG A 217 -6.06 13.30 -9.20
C ARG A 217 -5.42 12.37 -10.21
N GLU A 218 -4.66 11.40 -9.74
CA GLU A 218 -4.19 10.29 -10.56
C GLU A 218 -5.36 9.29 -10.71
N CYS A 219 -5.85 9.11 -11.94
CA CYS A 219 -6.81 8.04 -12.26
C CYS A 219 -6.01 6.93 -12.94
N LEU A 220 -5.66 5.89 -12.17
CA LEU A 220 -5.17 4.62 -12.70
C LEU A 220 -6.33 3.80 -13.26
#